data_AF-A0A081FUS6-F1
#
_entry.id   AF-A0A081FUS6-F1
#
_cell.length_a   1.000
_cell.length_b   1.000
_cell.length_c   1.000
_cell.angle_alpha   90.00
_cell.angle_beta   90.00
_cell.angle_gamma   90.00
#
_symmetry.space_group_name_H-M   'P 1'
#
loop_
_entity.id
_entity.type
_entity.pdbx_description
1 polymer ?
#
loop_
_entity_poly.entity_id
_entity_poly.type
_entity_poly.pdbx_seq_one_letter_code
_entity_poly.pdbx_strand_id
1 'polypeptide(L)' 'MHHHLKVTGMSCGHCVSAIEKAVKALDPQAEVTANLEKGEVTVNSDVDMAPISDAIREAGYENQDLGA' A
#
# COMPACT_ATOMS: atom_id res chain seq x y z
N MET A 1 7.52 1.12 -11.12
CA MET A 1 6.85 -0.20 -11.19
C MET A 1 5.46 -0.07 -10.59
N HIS A 2 4.45 -0.72 -11.16
CA HIS A 2 3.08 -0.68 -10.64
C HIS A 2 2.82 -1.92 -9.78
N HIS A 3 2.59 -1.71 -8.49
CA HIS A 3 2.27 -2.76 -7.53
C HIS A 3 0.79 -2.68 -7.18
N HIS A 4 0.11 -3.83 -7.16
CA HIS A 4 -1.29 -3.90 -6.82
C HIS A 4 -1.50 -4.85 -5.65
N LEU A 5 -2.07 -4.33 -4.57
CA LEU A 5 -2.14 -4.98 -3.28
C LEU A 5 -3.60 -4.97 -2.82
N LYS A 6 -4.09 -6.09 -2.32
CA LYS A 6 -5.36 -6.13 -1.59
C LYS A 6 -5.07 -5.91 -0.11
N VAL A 7 -5.64 -4.88 0.49
CA VAL A 7 -5.43 -4.61 1.92
C VAL A 7 -6.69 -4.95 2.69
N THR A 8 -6.53 -5.81 3.69
CA THR A 8 -7.62 -6.29 4.53
C THR A 8 -7.63 -5.46 5.81
N GLY A 9 -8.80 -4.94 6.20
CA GLY A 9 -8.93 -4.07 7.38
C GLY A 9 -8.93 -2.56 7.09
N MET A 10 -8.90 -2.15 5.83
CA MET A 10 -9.18 -0.75 5.44
C MET A 10 -10.69 -0.44 5.58
N SER A 11 -11.18 -0.29 6.80
CA SER A 11 -12.58 0.10 7.05
C SER A 11 -12.78 1.61 7.16
N CYS A 12 -11.72 2.43 7.08
CA CYS A 12 -11.84 3.88 7.23
C CYS A 12 -10.74 4.63 6.45
N GLY A 13 -11.03 5.86 6.00
CA GLY A 13 -10.08 6.68 5.21
C GLY A 13 -8.75 6.97 5.92
N HIS A 14 -8.70 6.87 7.25
CA HIS A 14 -7.44 6.98 8.02
C HIS A 14 -6.43 5.87 7.70
N CYS A 15 -6.88 4.69 7.28
CA CYS A 15 -6.01 3.57 6.94
C CYS A 15 -5.14 3.89 5.72
N VAL A 16 -5.72 4.57 4.73
CA VAL A 16 -5.04 4.95 3.48
C VAL A 16 -3.87 5.89 3.76
N SER A 17 -4.07 6.91 4.59
CA SER A 17 -3.01 7.87 4.91
C SER A 17 -1.84 7.23 5.67
N ALA A 18 -2.11 6.22 6.50
CA ALA A 18 -1.05 5.48 7.19
C ALA A 18 -0.21 4.66 6.21
N ILE A 19 -0.87 3.94 5.30
CA ILE A 19 -0.23 3.17 4.23
C ILE A 19 0.59 4.09 3.32
N GLU A 20 0.00 5.19 2.86
CA GLU A 20 0.70 6.16 2.01
C GLU A 20 1.97 6.70 2.69
N LYS A 21 1.90 7.03 3.98
CA LYS A 21 3.08 7.48 4.74
C LYS A 21 4.16 6.40 4.86
N ALA A 22 3.77 5.15 5.10
CA ALA A 22 4.72 4.04 5.20
C ALA A 22 5.44 3.81 3.86
N VAL A 23 4.69 3.82 2.76
CA VAL A 23 5.27 3.71 1.41
C VAL A 23 6.15 4.92 1.08
N LYS A 24 5.69 6.15 1.36
CA LYS A 24 6.47 7.37 1.11
C LYS A 24 7.74 7.48 1.96
N ALA A 25 7.80 6.78 3.09
CA ALA A 25 9.01 6.68 3.90
C ALA A 25 10.09 5.82 3.21
N LEU A 26 9.68 4.82 2.43
CA LEU A 26 10.59 4.02 1.60
C LEU A 26 10.97 4.74 0.31
N ASP A 27 9.95 5.27 -0.38
CA ASP A 27 10.13 6.04 -1.62
C ASP A 27 9.30 7.32 -1.58
N PRO A 28 9.91 8.50 -1.37
CA PRO A 28 9.19 9.76 -1.32
C PRO A 28 8.55 10.16 -2.65
N GLN A 29 8.95 9.53 -3.76
CA GLN A 29 8.36 9.72 -5.09
C GLN A 29 7.17 8.78 -5.34
N ALA A 30 6.86 7.85 -4.43
CA ALA A 30 5.82 6.87 -4.63
C ALA A 30 4.41 7.49 -4.68
N GLU A 31 3.63 7.08 -5.67
CA GLU A 31 2.21 7.39 -5.79
C GLU A 31 1.38 6.23 -5.24
N VAL A 32 0.56 6.52 -4.22
CA VAL A 32 -0.33 5.54 -3.61
C VAL A 32 -1.77 5.91 -3.93
N THR A 33 -2.51 4.97 -4.51
CA THR A 33 -3.93 5.10 -4.82
C THR A 33 -4.69 3.98 -4.14
N ALA A 34 -5.58 4.30 -3.20
CA ALA A 34 -6.41 3.30 -2.55
C ALA A 34 -7.85 3.34 -3.07
N ASN A 35 -8.37 2.18 -3.43
CA ASN A 35 -9.75 1.94 -3.79
C ASN A 35 -10.47 1.24 -2.63
N LEU A 36 -11.15 2.02 -1.79
CA LEU A 36 -11.92 1.52 -0.65
C LEU A 36 -13.13 0.68 -1.08
N GLU A 37 -13.73 0.97 -2.25
CA GLU A 37 -14.88 0.23 -2.75
C GLU A 37 -14.51 -1.23 -3.09
N LYS A 38 -13.28 -1.44 -3.55
CA LYS A 38 -12.75 -2.77 -3.89
C LYS A 38 -11.83 -3.36 -2.82
N GLY A 39 -11.36 -2.55 -1.88
CA GLY A 39 -10.36 -2.93 -0.88
C GLY A 39 -8.96 -3.13 -1.46
N GLU A 40 -8.63 -2.38 -2.52
CA GLU A 40 -7.38 -2.50 -3.27
C GLU A 40 -6.52 -1.24 -3.09
N VAL A 41 -5.20 -1.40 -3.15
CA VAL A 41 -4.22 -0.31 -3.10
C VAL A 41 -3.24 -0.52 -4.24
N THR A 42 -3.16 0.48 -5.11
CA THR A 42 -2.15 0.56 -6.16
C THR A 42 -1.02 1.45 -5.67
N VAL A 43 0.21 0.97 -5.77
CA VAL A 43 1.41 1.72 -5.42
C VAL A 43 2.30 1.78 -6.65
N ASN A 44 2.57 2.98 -7.14
CA ASN A 44 3.53 3.22 -8.20
C ASN A 44 4.82 3.76 -7.58
N SER A 45 5.86 2.94 -7.55
CA SER A 45 7.17 3.30 -7.01
C SER A 45 8.28 2.56 -7.76
N ASP A 46 9.53 2.99 -7.62
CA ASP A 46 10.67 2.24 -8.14
C ASP A 46 11.13 1.10 -7.20
N VAL A 47 10.58 1.07 -5.99
CA VAL A 47 10.88 0.10 -4.95
C VAL A 47 10.09 -1.19 -5.18
N ASP A 48 10.74 -2.33 -4.97
CA ASP A 48 10.12 -3.65 -5.06
C ASP A 48 8.91 -3.83 -4.14
N MET A 49 8.05 -4.77 -4.47
CA MET A 49 6.84 -5.00 -3.68
C MET A 49 7.10 -5.56 -2.29
N ALA A 50 8.18 -6.33 -2.11
CA ALA A 50 8.52 -6.95 -0.82
C ALA A 50 8.70 -5.90 0.30
N PRO A 51 9.58 -4.88 0.17
CA PRO A 51 9.70 -3.84 1.19
C PRO A 51 8.42 -3.00 1.37
N ILE A 52 7.65 -2.77 0.29
CA ILE A 52 6.36 -2.06 0.39
C ILE A 52 5.35 -2.86 1.21
N SER A 53 5.23 -4.16 0.95
CA SER A 53 4.36 -5.06 1.70
C SER A 53 4.75 -5.11 3.17
N ASP A 54 6.06 -5.13 3.47
CA ASP A 54 6.58 -5.12 4.83
C ASP A 54 6.25 -3.82 5.56
N ALA A 55 6.49 -2.66 4.95
CA ALA A 55 6.14 -1.36 5.54
C ALA A 55 4.65 -1.21 5.84
N ILE A 56 3.78 -1.78 4.99
CA ILE A 56 2.32 -1.81 5.24
C ILE A 56 1.98 -2.71 6.44
N ARG A 57 2.67 -3.85 6.59
CA ARG A 57 2.51 -4.74 7.75
C ARG A 57 3.02 -4.10 9.03
N GLU A 58 4.15 -3.38 8.97
CA GLU A 58 4.69 -2.59 10.09
C GLU A 58 3.73 -1.47 10.51
N ALA A 59 3.00 -0.89 9.57
CA ALA A 59 1.93 0.06 9.84
C ALA A 59 0.68 -0.59 10.49
N GLY A 60 0.66 -1.92 10.64
CA GLY A 60 -0.41 -2.69 11.28
C GLY A 60 -1.50 -3.16 10.33
N TYR A 61 -1.25 -3.18 9.02
CA TYR A 61 -2.22 -3.59 8.01
C TYR A 61 -1.79 -4.87 7.30
N GLU A 62 -2.69 -5.84 7.22
CA GLU A 62 -2.48 -7.02 6.39
C GLU A 62 -2.75 -6.70 4.92
N ASN A 63 -1.78 -7.03 4.08
CA ASN A 63 -1.89 -6.88 2.64
C ASN A 63 -1.54 -8.19 1.94
N GLN A 64 -2.17 -8.40 0.79
CA GLN A 64 -1.94 -9.52 -0.09
C GLN A 64 -1.55 -8.99 -1.45
N ASP A 65 -0.44 -9.49 -1.99
CA ASP A 65 -0.07 -9.29 -3.38
C ASP A 65 -1.17 -9.80 -4.29
N LEU A 66 -1.68 -8.95 -5.19
CA LEU A 66 -2.57 -9.41 -6.26
C LEU A 66 -1.79 -9.82 -7.51
N GLY A 67 -0.48 -9.58 -7.54
CA GLY A 67 0.37 -9.76 -8.71
C GLY A 67 0.08 -8.70 -9.78
N ALA A 68 1.13 -8.27 -10.47
CA ALA A 68 1.01 -7.52 -11.72
C ALA A 68 0.81 -8.46 -12.91
#